data_AF-A0A818R732-F1
#
_entry.id   AF-A0A818R732-F1
#
_cell.length_a   1.000
_cell.length_b   1.000
_cell.length_c   1.000
_cell.angle_alpha   90.00
_cell.angle_beta   90.00
_cell.angle_gamma   90.00
#
_symmetry.space_group_name_H-M   'P 1'
#
loop_
_entity.id
_entity.type
_entity.pdbx_description
1 polymer ?
#
loop_
_entity_poly.entity_id
_entity_poly.type
_entity_poly.pdbx_seq_one_letter_code
_entity_poly.pdbx_strand_id
1 'polypeptide(L)'
;MVKRQQMEKIDDDQDDPIKMQKAKEEEEEAIGMSERSRLISDTQAVVDGKKTSSKSFIQRFVLLRLLSMNGSEWKTIFIGCAACLFSGASQPLFSVFYANVVGAFGYCSIRERRSHVLNASLVFLIFGGILLVLNFLQYTAFAIAGSQLTQRIRSKAFGCLLRQEVAYFDQSENTSGAISVRLSSDAAAVQEMAGTRLGVICQSLALMLFGIAFGCYINWQLTFIVLVSLIVMIFLTFGDMSLRVWQGKQNDKIMGRASTLAVEVIHNMRTIKQSSVEKEVLRQYSDLIYEAVRLCRMTMVPISVLSGIYWTIDVYTMAFVYWRALVLVEEKQLTSHHIIMVVAYSMFALQAIKLMGMLSYRIAGSVSAAQSFFNLFDRIPTIDNGSDEGQELDDFHGDIKFDDVKFIYPTRPTSVVLNKFQLNIMPSQRVALAGMLNFHVVIEYYS
;
A
#
# COMPACT_ATOMS: atom_id res chain seq x y z
N MET A 1 -9.06 -39.33 14.24
CA MET A 1 -9.02 -40.22 15.43
C MET A 1 -10.38 -40.75 15.90
N VAL A 2 -11.53 -40.33 15.33
CA VAL A 2 -12.87 -40.84 15.73
C VAL A 2 -13.41 -41.94 14.80
N LYS A 3 -12.80 -42.18 13.63
CA LYS A 3 -13.23 -43.23 12.68
C LYS A 3 -12.55 -44.60 12.87
N ARG A 4 -11.63 -44.75 13.83
CA ARG A 4 -10.86 -46.01 14.03
C ARG A 4 -11.51 -47.01 15.01
N GLN A 5 -12.60 -46.64 15.69
CA GLN A 5 -13.24 -47.49 16.71
C GLN A 5 -14.48 -48.26 16.22
N GLN A 6 -14.82 -48.19 14.93
CA GLN A 6 -15.99 -48.92 14.38
C GLN A 6 -15.62 -50.14 13.52
N MET A 7 -14.34 -50.48 13.35
CA MET A 7 -13.90 -51.61 12.51
C MET A 7 -13.59 -52.90 13.29
N GLU A 8 -13.80 -52.95 14.61
CA GLU A 8 -13.31 -54.07 15.44
C GLU A 8 -14.40 -55.09 15.84
N LYS A 9 -15.55 -55.09 15.15
CA LYS A 9 -16.58 -56.13 15.32
C LYS A 9 -17.29 -56.40 14.00
N ILE A 10 -16.64 -57.16 13.12
CA ILE A 10 -17.22 -58.16 12.20
C ILE A 10 -16.00 -58.98 11.76
N ASP A 11 -15.66 -60.00 12.55
CA ASP A 11 -14.85 -61.13 12.13
C ASP A 11 -15.70 -62.36 12.49
N ASP A 12 -16.40 -62.87 11.49
CA ASP A 12 -16.83 -64.28 11.33
C ASP A 12 -17.62 -64.34 10.01
N ASP A 13 -16.90 -64.76 8.97
CA ASP A 13 -17.29 -65.16 7.60
C ASP A 13 -16.40 -64.49 6.54
N GLN A 14 -15.15 -64.95 6.50
CA GLN A 14 -14.24 -64.76 5.36
C GLN A 14 -14.41 -65.93 4.40
N ASP A 15 -15.10 -65.70 3.28
CA ASP A 15 -14.81 -66.30 1.97
C ASP A 15 -15.80 -65.74 0.91
N ASP A 16 -15.82 -64.41 0.75
CA ASP A 16 -16.59 -63.79 -0.32
C ASP A 16 -15.68 -62.86 -1.17
N PRO A 17 -15.16 -63.34 -2.33
CA PRO A 17 -14.19 -62.60 -3.15
C PRO A 17 -14.72 -61.25 -3.66
N ILE A 18 -16.03 -61.04 -3.62
CA ILE A 18 -16.71 -59.81 -4.04
C ILE A 18 -16.50 -58.66 -3.02
N LYS A 19 -16.40 -58.95 -1.72
CA LYS A 19 -16.19 -57.91 -0.69
C LYS A 19 -14.74 -57.39 -0.67
N MET A 20 -13.76 -58.24 -0.93
CA MET A 20 -12.35 -57.84 -1.05
C MET A 20 -12.11 -56.95 -2.28
N GLN A 21 -12.84 -57.18 -3.37
CA GLN A 21 -12.73 -56.38 -4.59
C GLN A 21 -13.32 -54.98 -4.39
N LYS A 22 -14.49 -54.87 -3.74
CA LYS A 22 -15.07 -53.56 -3.37
C LYS A 22 -14.21 -52.77 -2.39
N ALA A 23 -13.59 -53.42 -1.41
CA ALA A 23 -12.70 -52.75 -0.47
C ALA A 23 -11.44 -52.19 -1.16
N LYS A 24 -10.90 -52.89 -2.18
CA LYS A 24 -9.78 -52.39 -2.99
C LYS A 24 -10.18 -51.24 -3.91
N GLU A 25 -11.36 -51.29 -4.51
CA GLU A 25 -11.89 -50.18 -5.32
C GLU A 25 -12.12 -48.91 -4.48
N GLU A 26 -12.67 -49.04 -3.26
CA GLU A 26 -12.84 -47.91 -2.34
C GLU A 26 -11.50 -47.33 -1.84
N GLU A 27 -10.48 -48.17 -1.66
CA GLU A 27 -9.13 -47.74 -1.27
C GLU A 27 -8.40 -47.04 -2.43
N GLU A 28 -8.54 -47.53 -3.67
CA GLU A 28 -8.02 -46.87 -4.88
C GLU A 28 -8.71 -45.52 -5.16
N GLU A 29 -10.03 -45.42 -4.95
CA GLU A 29 -10.75 -44.13 -5.05
C GLU A 29 -10.31 -43.14 -3.97
N ALA A 30 -10.08 -43.60 -2.73
CA ALA A 30 -9.61 -42.75 -1.64
C ALA A 30 -8.17 -42.23 -1.88
N ILE A 31 -7.29 -43.07 -2.45
CA ILE A 31 -5.93 -42.68 -2.86
C ILE A 31 -6.01 -41.66 -4.00
N GLY A 32 -6.85 -41.90 -5.01
CA GLY A 32 -7.08 -40.98 -6.12
C GLY A 32 -7.60 -39.61 -5.70
N MET A 33 -8.53 -39.55 -4.72
CA MET A 33 -9.02 -38.28 -4.16
C MET A 33 -7.95 -37.49 -3.39
N SER A 34 -7.06 -38.18 -2.67
CA SER A 34 -5.95 -37.56 -1.94
C SER A 34 -4.91 -36.96 -2.89
N GLU A 35 -4.58 -37.67 -3.96
CA GLU A 35 -3.63 -37.24 -4.97
C GLU A 35 -4.16 -36.04 -5.79
N ARG A 36 -5.45 -36.05 -6.12
CA ARG A 36 -6.14 -34.92 -6.75
C ARG A 36 -6.14 -33.67 -5.86
N SER A 37 -6.30 -33.84 -4.56
CA SER A 37 -6.28 -32.74 -3.58
C SER A 37 -4.89 -32.11 -3.47
N ARG A 38 -3.82 -32.92 -3.52
CA ARG A 38 -2.43 -32.43 -3.56
C ARG A 38 -2.12 -31.66 -4.84
N LEU A 39 -2.51 -32.19 -6.00
CA LEU A 39 -2.34 -31.54 -7.30
C LEU A 39 -3.08 -30.19 -7.38
N ILE A 40 -4.27 -30.08 -6.80
CA ILE A 40 -5.00 -28.80 -6.72
C ILE A 40 -4.26 -27.80 -5.83
N SER A 41 -3.71 -28.25 -4.69
CA SER A 41 -2.96 -27.38 -3.78
C SER A 41 -1.63 -26.91 -4.37
N ASP A 42 -0.94 -27.79 -5.10
CA ASP A 42 0.32 -27.46 -5.78
C ASP A 42 0.06 -26.51 -6.95
N THR A 43 -1.04 -26.70 -7.67
CA THR A 43 -1.47 -25.79 -8.73
C THR A 43 -1.85 -24.42 -8.17
N GLN A 44 -2.55 -24.36 -7.03
CA GLN A 44 -2.85 -23.10 -6.34
C GLN A 44 -1.58 -22.40 -5.82
N ALA A 45 -0.61 -23.13 -5.28
CA ALA A 45 0.66 -22.58 -4.83
C ALA A 45 1.48 -21.96 -5.98
N VAL A 46 1.50 -22.61 -7.16
CA VAL A 46 2.17 -22.09 -8.36
C VAL A 46 1.45 -20.87 -8.93
N VAL A 47 0.11 -20.85 -8.91
CA VAL A 47 -0.71 -19.70 -9.36
C VAL A 47 -0.54 -18.50 -8.42
N ASP A 48 -0.49 -18.73 -7.11
CA ASP A 48 -0.27 -17.67 -6.12
C ASP A 48 1.17 -17.15 -6.14
N GLY A 49 2.16 -18.01 -6.40
CA GLY A 49 3.55 -17.61 -6.66
C GLY A 49 3.69 -16.69 -7.88
N LYS A 50 3.03 -17.02 -9.01
CA LYS A 50 3.03 -16.18 -10.22
C LYS A 50 2.30 -14.85 -10.02
N LYS A 51 1.18 -14.83 -9.29
CA LYS A 51 0.45 -13.58 -8.95
C LYS A 51 1.27 -12.63 -8.06
N THR A 52 2.12 -13.17 -7.18
CA THR A 52 2.91 -12.37 -6.25
C THR A 52 4.10 -11.67 -6.95
N SER A 53 4.77 -12.37 -7.88
CA SER A 53 5.84 -11.78 -8.70
C SER A 53 5.32 -10.68 -9.65
N SER A 54 4.19 -10.95 -10.34
CA SER A 54 3.54 -9.99 -11.25
C SER A 54 3.13 -8.69 -10.54
N LYS A 55 2.60 -8.77 -9.31
CA LYS A 55 2.22 -7.59 -8.51
C LYS A 55 3.41 -6.70 -8.15
N SER A 56 4.59 -7.26 -7.86
CA SER A 56 5.79 -6.46 -7.51
C SER A 56 6.32 -5.64 -8.70
N PHE A 57 6.23 -6.20 -9.92
CA PHE A 57 6.62 -5.53 -11.15
C PHE A 57 5.64 -4.41 -11.51
N ILE A 58 4.34 -4.68 -11.41
CA ILE A 58 3.27 -3.70 -11.62
C ILE A 58 3.41 -2.52 -10.64
N GLN A 59 3.68 -2.78 -9.36
CA GLN A 59 3.87 -1.73 -8.35
C GLN A 59 5.08 -0.82 -8.63
N ARG A 60 6.19 -1.36 -9.14
CA ARG A 60 7.35 -0.55 -9.55
C ARG A 60 7.02 0.33 -10.76
N PHE A 61 6.27 -0.20 -11.71
CA PHE A 61 5.82 0.54 -12.89
C PHE A 61 4.91 1.72 -12.49
N VAL A 62 4.02 1.50 -11.52
CA VAL A 62 3.15 2.56 -10.95
C VAL A 62 3.96 3.70 -10.34
N LEU A 63 4.96 3.40 -9.52
CA LEU A 63 5.81 4.42 -8.88
C LEU A 63 6.58 5.25 -9.90
N LEU A 64 7.21 4.58 -10.88
CA LEU A 64 7.92 5.24 -11.98
C LEU A 64 7.00 6.12 -12.81
N ARG A 65 5.80 5.64 -13.10
CA ARG A 65 4.80 6.39 -13.84
C ARG A 65 4.27 7.59 -13.06
N LEU A 66 4.13 7.47 -11.75
CA LEU A 66 3.70 8.55 -10.87
C LEU A 66 4.77 9.65 -10.77
N LEU A 67 6.05 9.26 -10.69
CA LEU A 67 7.18 10.18 -10.78
C LEU A 67 7.23 10.86 -12.16
N SER A 68 6.95 10.13 -13.23
CA SER A 68 6.87 10.69 -14.59
C SER A 68 5.76 11.75 -14.72
N MET A 69 4.58 11.54 -14.11
CA MET A 69 3.52 12.56 -14.05
C MET A 69 3.93 13.81 -13.28
N ASN A 70 4.87 13.68 -12.35
CA ASN A 70 5.44 14.79 -11.60
C ASN A 70 6.57 15.52 -12.35
N GLY A 71 6.88 15.11 -13.60
CA GLY A 71 8.00 15.62 -14.39
C GLY A 71 7.93 17.10 -14.75
N SER A 72 6.75 17.73 -14.78
CA SER A 72 6.69 19.19 -15.04
C SER A 72 7.27 20.01 -13.89
N GLU A 73 7.22 19.50 -12.65
CA GLU A 73 7.72 20.15 -11.44
C GLU A 73 9.13 19.71 -11.07
N TRP A 74 9.89 19.20 -12.05
CA TRP A 74 11.23 18.66 -11.82
C TRP A 74 12.15 19.66 -11.12
N LYS A 75 11.99 20.97 -11.38
CA LYS A 75 12.78 22.03 -10.73
C LYS A 75 12.53 22.09 -9.22
N THR A 76 11.27 22.08 -8.82
CA THR A 76 10.86 22.10 -7.40
C THR A 76 11.30 20.82 -6.70
N ILE A 77 11.15 19.67 -7.35
CA ILE A 77 11.62 18.38 -6.83
C ILE A 77 13.15 18.37 -6.72
N PHE A 78 13.87 18.91 -7.70
CA PHE A 78 15.32 18.98 -7.68
C PHE A 78 15.83 19.84 -6.52
N ILE A 79 15.22 21.01 -6.29
CA ILE A 79 15.51 21.87 -5.14
C ILE A 79 15.23 21.12 -3.82
N GLY A 80 14.09 20.42 -3.75
CA GLY A 80 13.75 19.58 -2.60
C GLY A 80 14.76 18.46 -2.35
N CYS A 81 15.20 17.75 -3.40
CA CYS A 81 16.20 16.69 -3.32
C CYS A 81 17.57 17.23 -2.89
N ALA A 82 18.01 18.39 -3.41
CA ALA A 82 19.23 19.04 -2.97
C ALA A 82 19.14 19.40 -1.47
N ALA A 83 18.02 19.97 -1.03
CA ALA A 83 17.78 20.26 0.39
C ALA A 83 17.74 18.98 1.25
N CYS A 84 17.18 17.86 0.74
CA CYS A 84 17.22 16.55 1.40
C CYS A 84 18.64 16.05 1.64
N LEU A 85 19.57 16.26 0.69
CA LEU A 85 20.96 15.84 0.84
C LEU A 85 21.61 16.56 2.03
N PHE A 86 21.42 17.88 2.12
CA PHE A 86 21.94 18.66 3.25
C PHE A 86 21.24 18.30 4.57
N SER A 87 19.93 18.11 4.54
CA SER A 87 19.16 17.71 5.73
C SER A 87 19.55 16.29 6.19
N GLY A 88 19.86 15.37 5.29
CA GLY A 88 20.40 14.05 5.62
C GLY A 88 21.84 14.11 6.15
N ALA A 89 22.68 14.99 5.61
CA ALA A 89 24.02 15.23 6.11
C ALA A 89 24.03 15.93 7.48
N SER A 90 22.92 16.58 7.87
CA SER A 90 22.86 17.42 9.07
C SER A 90 23.21 16.69 10.36
N GLN A 91 22.77 15.43 10.50
CA GLN A 91 22.99 14.63 11.71
C GLN A 91 24.46 14.21 11.84
N PRO A 92 25.13 13.65 10.81
CA PRO A 92 26.58 13.46 10.84
C PRO A 92 27.37 14.74 11.10
N LEU A 93 27.00 15.87 10.46
CA LEU A 93 27.69 17.14 10.69
C LEU A 93 27.51 17.64 12.12
N PHE A 94 26.31 17.50 12.68
CA PHE A 94 26.02 17.79 14.08
C PHE A 94 26.97 17.02 15.01
N SER A 95 27.20 15.74 14.74
CA SER A 95 28.15 14.91 15.50
C SER A 95 29.58 15.46 15.49
N VAL A 96 30.06 15.93 14.35
CA VAL A 96 31.42 16.49 14.22
C VAL A 96 31.54 17.76 15.05
N PHE A 97 30.58 18.68 14.92
CA PHE A 97 30.57 19.89 15.71
C PHE A 97 30.45 19.60 17.21
N TYR A 98 29.60 18.62 17.58
CA TYR A 98 29.41 18.21 18.96
C TYR A 98 30.69 17.62 19.55
N ALA A 99 31.38 16.75 18.80
CA ALA A 99 32.66 16.18 19.20
C ALA A 99 33.73 17.26 19.41
N ASN A 100 33.72 18.35 18.63
CA ASN A 100 34.65 19.46 18.80
C ASN A 100 34.39 20.23 20.11
N VAL A 101 33.11 20.44 20.46
CA VAL A 101 32.72 21.04 21.74
C VAL A 101 33.16 20.18 22.91
N VAL A 102 32.92 18.86 22.84
CA VAL A 102 33.35 17.93 23.90
C VAL A 102 34.87 17.88 24.01
N GLY A 103 35.59 17.85 22.88
CA GLY A 103 37.05 17.92 22.85
C GLY A 103 37.61 19.19 23.48
N ALA A 104 36.91 20.34 23.33
CA ALA A 104 37.33 21.61 23.92
C ALA A 104 37.30 21.61 25.47
N PHE A 105 36.52 20.73 26.10
CA PHE A 105 36.55 20.58 27.57
C PHE A 105 37.84 19.91 28.08
N GLY A 106 38.61 19.26 27.19
CA GLY A 106 39.89 18.64 27.53
C GLY A 106 41.04 19.62 27.75
N TYR A 107 40.89 20.90 27.38
CA TYR A 107 41.95 21.90 27.56
C TYR A 107 42.03 22.40 29.02
N CYS A 108 43.25 22.39 29.58
CA CYS A 108 43.51 22.80 30.96
C CYS A 108 43.37 24.31 31.22
N SER A 109 43.55 25.16 30.21
CA SER A 109 43.49 26.61 30.39
C SER A 109 42.05 27.15 30.24
N ILE A 110 41.61 27.93 31.23
CA ILE A 110 40.25 28.49 31.27
C ILE A 110 40.00 29.50 30.14
N ARG A 111 41.03 30.24 29.72
CA ARG A 111 40.90 31.28 28.69
C ARG A 111 40.76 30.67 27.29
N GLU A 112 41.55 29.65 26.96
CA GLU A 112 41.46 28.96 25.65
C GLU A 112 40.19 28.11 25.58
N ARG A 113 39.81 27.44 26.67
CA ARG A 113 38.54 26.70 26.75
C ARG A 113 37.35 27.61 26.46
N ARG A 114 37.32 28.81 27.03
CA ARG A 114 36.24 29.78 26.81
C ARG A 114 36.19 30.25 25.34
N SER A 115 37.32 30.52 24.70
CA SER A 115 37.34 30.94 23.30
C SER A 115 36.95 29.81 22.33
N HIS A 116 37.42 28.58 22.57
CA HIS A 116 37.08 27.42 21.73
C HIS A 116 35.59 27.06 21.85
N VAL A 117 35.03 27.08 23.06
CA VAL A 117 33.60 26.83 23.28
C VAL A 117 32.75 27.93 22.63
N LEU A 118 33.09 29.22 22.81
CA LEU A 118 32.35 30.32 22.18
C LEU A 118 32.36 30.22 20.65
N ASN A 119 33.52 29.94 20.05
CA ASN A 119 33.63 29.77 18.60
C ASN A 119 32.81 28.57 18.12
N ALA A 120 32.87 27.43 18.81
CA ALA A 120 32.09 26.25 18.47
C ALA A 120 30.58 26.49 18.62
N SER A 121 30.14 27.21 19.65
CA SER A 121 28.74 27.59 19.85
C SER A 121 28.23 28.53 18.75
N LEU A 122 29.05 29.49 18.28
CA LEU A 122 28.69 30.36 17.16
C LEU A 122 28.54 29.58 15.85
N VAL A 123 29.45 28.64 15.58
CA VAL A 123 29.34 27.75 14.41
C VAL A 123 28.07 26.89 14.48
N PHE A 124 27.72 26.38 15.67
CA PHE A 124 26.47 25.67 15.91
C PHE A 124 25.23 26.51 15.62
N LEU A 125 25.24 27.79 16.02
CA LEU A 125 24.13 28.71 15.78
C LEU A 125 23.96 28.98 14.27
N ILE A 126 25.05 29.24 13.56
CA ILE A 126 25.05 29.45 12.10
C ILE A 126 24.55 28.18 11.39
N PHE A 127 25.06 27.01 11.79
CA PHE A 127 24.63 25.73 11.24
C PHE A 127 23.14 25.48 11.48
N GLY A 128 22.62 25.74 12.67
CA GLY A 128 21.19 25.66 12.97
C GLY A 128 20.34 26.59 12.12
N GLY A 129 20.80 27.83 11.88
CA GLY A 129 20.14 28.78 10.99
C GLY A 129 20.07 28.29 9.54
N ILE A 130 21.17 27.74 9.03
CA ILE A 130 21.22 27.13 7.68
C ILE A 130 20.27 25.93 7.60
N LEU A 131 20.27 25.05 8.60
CA LEU A 131 19.37 23.90 8.64
C LEU A 131 17.89 24.30 8.70
N LEU A 132 17.54 25.37 9.40
CA LEU A 132 16.17 25.88 9.44
C LEU A 132 15.70 26.27 8.04
N VAL A 133 16.52 27.05 7.31
CA VAL A 133 16.20 27.47 5.94
C VAL A 133 16.11 26.27 4.99
N LEU A 134 17.06 25.34 5.07
CA LEU A 134 17.09 24.16 4.20
C LEU A 134 15.93 23.19 4.46
N ASN A 135 15.59 22.93 5.72
CA ASN A 135 14.43 22.11 6.05
C ASN A 135 13.12 22.78 5.64
N PHE A 136 13.00 24.09 5.86
CA PHE A 136 11.84 24.86 5.38
C PHE A 136 11.69 24.73 3.85
N LEU A 137 12.79 24.89 3.11
CA LEU A 137 12.80 24.74 1.66
C LEU A 137 12.46 23.30 1.22
N GLN A 138 12.99 22.29 1.92
CA GLN A 138 12.70 20.88 1.66
C GLN A 138 11.20 20.59 1.82
N TYR A 139 10.63 20.89 2.99
CA TYR A 139 9.22 20.60 3.28
C TYR A 139 8.27 21.37 2.37
N THR A 140 8.56 22.65 2.10
CA THR A 140 7.72 23.46 1.20
C THR A 140 7.81 22.98 -0.25
N ALA A 141 8.99 22.67 -0.76
CA ALA A 141 9.17 22.16 -2.13
C ALA A 141 8.40 20.84 -2.34
N PHE A 142 8.53 19.87 -1.44
CA PHE A 142 7.80 18.61 -1.53
C PHE A 142 6.29 18.77 -1.29
N ALA A 143 5.87 19.71 -0.44
CA ALA A 143 4.45 20.02 -0.24
C ALA A 143 3.82 20.62 -1.51
N ILE A 144 4.51 21.58 -2.14
CA ILE A 144 4.07 22.20 -3.39
C ILE A 144 4.00 21.15 -4.50
N ALA A 145 5.08 20.39 -4.73
CA ALA A 145 5.11 19.34 -5.76
C ALA A 145 4.01 18.29 -5.54
N GLY A 146 3.81 17.85 -4.29
CA GLY A 146 2.73 16.92 -3.94
C GLY A 146 1.34 17.51 -4.23
N SER A 147 1.09 18.76 -3.83
CA SER A 147 -0.21 19.42 -4.03
C SER A 147 -0.58 19.59 -5.51
N GLN A 148 0.39 19.98 -6.35
CA GLN A 148 0.18 20.15 -7.78
C GLN A 148 -0.05 18.82 -8.48
N LEU A 149 0.67 17.77 -8.09
CA LEU A 149 0.42 16.41 -8.60
C LEU A 149 -1.01 15.97 -8.27
N THR A 150 -1.47 16.20 -7.03
CA THR A 150 -2.83 15.87 -6.62
C THR A 150 -3.88 16.66 -7.40
N GLN A 151 -3.65 17.94 -7.65
CA GLN A 151 -4.54 18.75 -8.49
C GLN A 151 -4.65 18.14 -9.89
N ARG A 152 -3.54 17.79 -10.54
CA ARG A 152 -3.55 17.17 -11.87
C ARG A 152 -4.21 15.81 -11.89
N ILE A 153 -3.91 14.95 -10.92
CA ILE A 153 -4.55 13.64 -10.80
C ILE A 153 -6.06 13.81 -10.65
N ARG A 154 -6.52 14.74 -9.79
CA ARG A 154 -7.96 15.00 -9.62
C ARG A 154 -8.61 15.56 -10.89
N SER A 155 -8.02 16.56 -11.52
CA SER A 155 -8.57 17.14 -12.77
C SER A 155 -8.61 16.12 -13.90
N LYS A 156 -7.54 15.35 -14.08
CA LYS A 156 -7.48 14.30 -15.10
C LYS A 156 -8.44 13.15 -14.78
N ALA A 157 -8.54 12.73 -13.53
CA ALA A 157 -9.46 11.67 -13.11
C ALA A 157 -10.91 12.09 -13.32
N PHE A 158 -11.25 13.31 -12.94
CA PHE A 158 -12.58 13.85 -13.16
C PHE A 158 -12.92 13.95 -14.66
N GLY A 159 -11.99 14.43 -15.49
CA GLY A 159 -12.16 14.43 -16.94
C GLY A 159 -12.33 13.03 -17.54
N CYS A 160 -11.51 12.07 -17.13
CA CYS A 160 -11.64 10.67 -17.54
C CYS A 160 -12.95 10.05 -17.07
N LEU A 161 -13.44 10.39 -15.87
CA LEU A 161 -14.74 9.91 -15.36
C LEU A 161 -15.90 10.42 -16.20
N LEU A 162 -15.90 11.70 -16.57
CA LEU A 162 -16.97 12.29 -17.40
C LEU A 162 -17.01 11.71 -18.82
N ARG A 163 -15.88 11.20 -19.32
CA ARG A 163 -15.79 10.54 -20.64
C ARG A 163 -16.25 9.08 -20.62
N GLN A 164 -16.43 8.46 -19.44
CA GLN A 164 -16.87 7.06 -19.36
C GLN A 164 -18.34 6.90 -19.75
N GLU A 165 -18.66 5.76 -20.34
CA GLU A 165 -20.03 5.40 -20.68
C GLU A 165 -20.87 5.06 -19.44
N VAL A 166 -22.20 5.15 -19.57
CA VAL A 166 -23.15 4.90 -18.45
C VAL A 166 -22.96 3.51 -17.82
N ALA A 167 -22.63 2.50 -18.62
CA ALA A 167 -22.39 1.14 -18.15
C ALA A 167 -21.20 1.03 -17.17
N TYR A 168 -20.25 1.98 -17.18
CA TYR A 168 -19.19 2.04 -16.18
C TYR A 168 -19.74 2.35 -14.78
N PHE A 169 -20.71 3.27 -14.70
CA PHE A 169 -21.32 3.71 -13.45
C PHE A 169 -22.36 2.73 -12.89
N ASP A 170 -22.90 1.84 -13.74
CA ASP A 170 -23.79 0.76 -13.30
C ASP A 170 -23.04 -0.34 -12.52
N GLN A 171 -21.71 -0.40 -12.61
CA GLN A 171 -20.89 -1.38 -11.89
C GLN A 171 -20.89 -1.08 -10.39
N SER A 172 -21.07 -2.12 -9.57
CA SER A 172 -21.10 -1.99 -8.10
C SER A 172 -19.81 -1.41 -7.51
N GLU A 173 -18.68 -1.55 -8.20
CA GLU A 173 -17.39 -0.99 -7.80
C GLU A 173 -17.29 0.53 -8.04
N ASN A 174 -18.06 1.08 -8.97
CA ASN A 174 -17.98 2.46 -9.43
C ASN A 174 -19.22 3.27 -9.04
N THR A 175 -19.76 3.02 -7.86
CA THR A 175 -20.82 3.86 -7.30
C THR A 175 -20.35 5.30 -7.10
N SER A 176 -21.26 6.27 -7.14
CA SER A 176 -20.94 7.69 -6.92
C SER A 176 -20.21 7.93 -5.59
N GLY A 177 -20.58 7.18 -4.54
CA GLY A 177 -19.88 7.18 -3.26
C GLY A 177 -18.44 6.67 -3.36
N ALA A 178 -18.22 5.52 -4.01
CA ALA A 178 -16.89 4.96 -4.20
C ALA A 178 -15.98 5.87 -5.03
N ILE A 179 -16.52 6.51 -6.08
CA ILE A 179 -15.80 7.48 -6.90
C ILE A 179 -15.42 8.72 -6.09
N SER A 180 -16.34 9.24 -5.26
CA SER A 180 -16.06 10.38 -4.37
C SER A 180 -14.96 10.08 -3.37
N VAL A 181 -14.99 8.89 -2.74
CA VAL A 181 -13.91 8.42 -1.85
C VAL A 181 -12.59 8.31 -2.59
N ARG A 182 -12.58 7.76 -3.81
CA ARG A 182 -11.37 7.66 -4.64
C ARG A 182 -10.80 9.04 -4.96
N LEU A 183 -11.64 9.99 -5.40
CA LEU A 183 -11.19 11.34 -5.75
C LEU A 183 -10.72 12.17 -4.54
N SER A 184 -11.26 11.89 -3.34
CA SER A 184 -10.88 12.53 -2.09
C SER A 184 -9.69 11.85 -1.40
N SER A 185 -9.92 10.66 -0.85
CA SER A 185 -9.01 9.93 0.04
C SER A 185 -7.84 9.28 -0.71
N ASP A 186 -8.10 8.57 -1.81
CA ASP A 186 -7.03 7.90 -2.56
C ASP A 186 -6.08 8.92 -3.20
N ALA A 187 -6.63 10.04 -3.70
CA ALA A 187 -5.82 11.15 -4.20
C ALA A 187 -4.93 11.79 -3.11
N ALA A 188 -5.44 11.89 -1.87
CA ALA A 188 -4.66 12.37 -0.73
C ALA A 188 -3.57 11.37 -0.32
N ALA A 189 -3.86 10.07 -0.36
CA ALA A 189 -2.86 9.03 -0.09
C ALA A 189 -1.72 9.05 -1.12
N VAL A 190 -2.02 9.37 -2.37
CA VAL A 190 -1.02 9.60 -3.43
C VAL A 190 -0.22 10.88 -3.18
N GLN A 191 -0.87 11.97 -2.75
CA GLN A 191 -0.21 13.22 -2.38
C GLN A 191 0.88 12.99 -1.33
N GLU A 192 0.53 12.28 -0.25
CA GLU A 192 1.43 12.04 0.87
C GLU A 192 2.64 11.23 0.43
N MET A 193 2.43 10.24 -0.46
CA MET A 193 3.51 9.42 -1.02
C MET A 193 4.48 10.24 -1.88
N ALA A 194 3.96 11.00 -2.86
CA ALA A 194 4.78 11.73 -3.82
C ALA A 194 5.37 13.04 -3.28
N GLY A 195 4.81 13.58 -2.20
CA GLY A 195 5.28 14.79 -1.53
C GLY A 195 6.21 14.46 -0.36
N THR A 196 5.70 14.68 0.86
CA THR A 196 6.50 14.69 2.09
C THR A 196 7.19 13.36 2.39
N ARG A 197 6.55 12.22 2.09
CA ARG A 197 7.15 10.90 2.35
C ARG A 197 8.33 10.64 1.44
N LEU A 198 8.25 10.99 0.15
CA LEU A 198 9.39 10.88 -0.77
C LEU A 198 10.59 11.68 -0.24
N GLY A 199 10.35 12.89 0.27
CA GLY A 199 11.36 13.72 0.92
C GLY A 199 12.05 13.02 2.10
N VAL A 200 11.28 12.36 2.98
CA VAL A 200 11.81 11.60 4.11
C VAL A 200 12.62 10.38 3.65
N ILE A 201 12.22 9.68 2.58
CA ILE A 201 12.99 8.57 2.00
C ILE A 201 14.33 9.08 1.47
N CYS A 202 14.32 10.16 0.68
CA CYS A 202 15.54 10.77 0.15
C CYS A 202 16.47 11.26 1.27
N GLN A 203 15.91 11.87 2.32
CA GLN A 203 16.66 12.30 3.50
C GLN A 203 17.27 11.09 4.24
N SER A 204 16.51 10.00 4.41
CA SER A 204 17.00 8.79 5.10
C SER A 204 18.09 8.10 4.29
N LEU A 205 17.96 8.03 2.96
CA LEU A 205 19.00 7.52 2.07
C LEU A 205 20.26 8.39 2.14
N ALA A 206 20.11 9.71 2.10
CA ALA A 206 21.24 10.63 2.27
C ALA A 206 21.91 10.44 3.63
N LEU A 207 21.14 10.36 4.71
CA LEU A 207 21.63 10.12 6.08
C LEU A 207 22.44 8.83 6.16
N MET A 208 21.94 7.74 5.57
CA MET A 208 22.63 6.45 5.53
C MET A 208 23.94 6.54 4.72
N LEU A 209 23.91 7.16 3.54
CA LEU A 209 25.09 7.31 2.68
C LEU A 209 26.17 8.17 3.34
N PHE A 210 25.79 9.32 3.89
CA PHE A 210 26.72 10.19 4.62
C PHE A 210 27.25 9.48 5.88
N GLY A 211 26.41 8.78 6.63
CA GLY A 211 26.84 8.01 7.81
C GLY A 211 27.92 6.97 7.46
N ILE A 212 27.72 6.20 6.38
CA ILE A 212 28.71 5.21 5.92
C ILE A 212 29.98 5.90 5.40
N ALA A 213 29.85 6.96 4.59
CA ALA A 213 30.98 7.68 4.01
C ALA A 213 31.88 8.33 5.08
N PHE A 214 31.28 9.04 6.04
CA PHE A 214 32.00 9.63 7.18
C PHE A 214 32.63 8.55 8.07
N GLY A 215 31.96 7.41 8.25
CA GLY A 215 32.53 6.28 8.96
C GLY A 215 33.79 5.73 8.28
N CYS A 216 33.71 5.45 6.99
CA CYS A 216 34.84 4.94 6.22
C CYS A 216 36.03 5.93 6.24
N TYR A 217 35.76 7.23 6.26
CA TYR A 217 36.79 8.26 6.34
C TYR A 217 37.55 8.25 7.68
N ILE A 218 36.85 8.07 8.80
CA ILE A 218 37.49 8.07 10.13
C ILE A 218 38.18 6.73 10.42
N ASN A 219 37.42 5.63 10.31
CA ASN A 219 37.95 4.31 10.57
C ASN A 219 37.11 3.24 9.85
N TRP A 220 37.75 2.55 8.91
CA TRP A 220 37.10 1.50 8.13
C TRP A 220 36.75 0.25 8.96
N GLN A 221 37.50 -0.07 10.03
CA GLN A 221 37.24 -1.24 10.88
C GLN A 221 35.95 -1.08 11.68
N LEU A 222 35.73 0.08 12.29
CA LEU A 222 34.50 0.39 13.04
C LEU A 222 33.29 0.48 12.11
N THR A 223 33.49 1.00 10.90
CA THR A 223 32.43 1.08 9.89
C THR A 223 32.00 -0.29 9.38
N PHE A 224 32.93 -1.24 9.28
CA PHE A 224 32.60 -2.60 8.87
C PHE A 224 31.64 -3.28 9.85
N ILE A 225 31.84 -3.10 11.16
CA ILE A 225 30.93 -3.60 12.20
C ILE A 225 29.51 -3.07 11.97
N VAL A 226 29.40 -1.74 11.78
CA VAL A 226 28.12 -1.07 11.54
C VAL A 226 27.50 -1.53 10.22
N LEU A 227 28.29 -1.77 9.18
CA LEU A 227 27.80 -2.23 7.89
C LEU A 227 27.21 -3.65 7.97
N VAL A 228 27.84 -4.54 8.74
CA VAL A 228 27.33 -5.91 8.95
C VAL A 228 26.00 -5.88 9.70
N SER A 229 25.90 -5.11 10.80
CA SER A 229 24.63 -4.97 11.53
C SER A 229 23.56 -4.31 10.66
N LEU A 230 23.95 -3.34 9.82
CA LEU A 230 23.07 -2.63 8.91
C LEU A 230 22.40 -3.60 7.92
N ILE A 231 23.16 -4.51 7.31
CA ILE A 231 22.62 -5.53 6.39
C ILE A 231 21.59 -6.42 7.12
N VAL A 232 21.91 -6.91 8.32
CA VAL A 232 20.99 -7.72 9.13
C VAL A 232 19.70 -6.94 9.45
N MET A 233 19.82 -5.67 9.80
CA MET A 233 18.68 -4.80 10.11
C MET A 233 17.80 -4.51 8.88
N ILE A 234 18.37 -4.45 7.67
CA ILE A 234 17.58 -4.37 6.43
C ILE A 234 16.71 -5.63 6.25
N PHE A 235 17.26 -6.82 6.47
CA PHE A 235 16.47 -8.06 6.38
C PHE A 235 15.33 -8.09 7.40
N LEU A 236 15.59 -7.67 8.64
CA LEU A 236 14.57 -7.61 9.69
C LEU A 236 13.45 -6.61 9.37
N THR A 237 13.81 -5.42 8.87
CA THR A 237 12.82 -4.40 8.47
C THR A 237 11.98 -4.85 7.28
N PHE A 238 12.56 -5.58 6.32
CA PHE A 238 11.82 -6.17 5.22
C PHE A 238 10.84 -7.26 5.69
N GLY A 239 11.24 -8.09 6.65
CA GLY A 239 10.37 -9.06 7.30
C GLY A 239 9.19 -8.41 8.03
N ASP A 240 9.47 -7.39 8.85
CA ASP A 240 8.45 -6.61 9.56
C ASP A 240 7.46 -5.93 8.59
N MET A 241 7.97 -5.29 7.53
CA MET A 241 7.15 -4.68 6.48
C MET A 241 6.22 -5.70 5.83
N SER A 242 6.75 -6.84 5.42
CA SER A 242 5.97 -7.89 4.73
C SER A 242 4.83 -8.41 5.59
N LEU A 243 5.10 -8.60 6.89
CA LEU A 243 4.12 -9.09 7.85
C LEU A 243 3.01 -8.05 8.12
N ARG A 244 3.37 -6.77 8.21
CA ARG A 244 2.39 -5.67 8.34
C ARG A 244 1.51 -5.52 7.10
N VAL A 245 2.08 -5.61 5.90
CA VAL A 245 1.31 -5.56 4.64
C VAL A 245 0.34 -6.75 4.57
N TRP A 246 0.77 -7.94 5.00
CA TRP A 246 -0.11 -9.11 5.07
C TRP A 246 -1.25 -8.92 6.08
N GLN A 247 -0.93 -8.44 7.29
CA GLN A 247 -1.90 -8.16 8.34
C GLN A 247 -2.95 -7.13 7.86
N GLY A 248 -2.50 -6.03 7.24
CA GLY A 248 -3.38 -4.99 6.72
C GLY A 248 -4.40 -5.55 5.73
N LYS A 249 -3.94 -6.32 4.73
CA LYS A 249 -4.82 -6.94 3.73
C LYS A 249 -5.87 -7.88 4.32
N GLN A 250 -5.52 -8.66 5.33
CA GLN A 250 -6.48 -9.57 5.96
C GLN A 250 -7.46 -8.81 6.87
N ASN A 251 -6.97 -7.80 7.59
CA ASN A 251 -7.81 -6.95 8.42
C ASN A 251 -8.84 -6.18 7.57
N ASP A 252 -8.43 -5.64 6.42
CA ASP A 252 -9.31 -4.92 5.49
C ASP A 252 -10.45 -5.82 4.97
N LYS A 253 -10.20 -7.11 4.73
CA LYS A 253 -11.24 -8.07 4.33
C LYS A 253 -12.27 -8.33 5.42
N ILE A 254 -11.81 -8.54 6.66
CA ILE A 254 -12.70 -8.80 7.80
C ILE A 254 -13.52 -7.55 8.13
N MET A 255 -12.86 -6.39 8.18
CA MET A 255 -13.51 -5.10 8.41
C MET A 255 -14.46 -4.72 7.27
N GLY A 256 -14.15 -5.09 6.03
CA GLY A 256 -15.07 -4.97 4.90
C GLY A 256 -16.36 -5.74 5.11
N ARG A 257 -16.28 -7.02 5.53
CA ARG A 257 -17.46 -7.84 5.86
C ARG A 257 -18.27 -7.24 7.01
N ALA A 258 -17.60 -6.78 8.07
CA ALA A 258 -18.25 -6.14 9.21
C ALA A 258 -18.98 -4.85 8.80
N SER A 259 -18.36 -4.05 7.93
CA SER A 259 -18.95 -2.82 7.41
C SER A 259 -20.17 -3.11 6.54
N THR A 260 -20.10 -4.12 5.65
CA THR A 260 -21.24 -4.55 4.84
C THR A 260 -22.42 -5.00 5.71
N LEU A 261 -22.15 -5.83 6.73
CA LEU A 261 -23.18 -6.26 7.68
C LEU A 261 -23.81 -5.07 8.41
N ALA A 262 -22.99 -4.13 8.89
CA ALA A 262 -23.49 -2.93 9.57
C ALA A 262 -24.40 -2.09 8.66
N VAL A 263 -24.02 -1.90 7.40
CA VAL A 263 -24.83 -1.16 6.40
C VAL A 263 -26.14 -1.88 6.13
N GLU A 264 -26.14 -3.19 5.95
CA GLU A 264 -27.34 -4.00 5.73
C GLU A 264 -28.33 -3.89 6.90
N VAL A 265 -27.81 -3.92 8.12
CA VAL A 265 -28.59 -3.84 9.36
C VAL A 265 -29.21 -2.46 9.53
N ILE A 266 -28.45 -1.40 9.29
CA ILE A 266 -28.95 -0.02 9.37
C ILE A 266 -30.04 0.22 8.34
N HIS A 267 -29.85 -0.27 7.11
CA HIS A 267 -30.84 -0.12 6.04
C HIS A 267 -32.15 -0.86 6.33
N ASN A 268 -32.05 -2.03 6.98
CA ASN A 268 -33.20 -2.91 7.27
C ASN A 268 -33.62 -2.91 8.75
N MET A 269 -33.33 -1.83 9.49
CA MET A 269 -33.54 -1.76 10.94
C MET A 269 -34.99 -2.05 11.35
N ARG A 270 -35.97 -1.61 10.55
CA ARG A 270 -37.39 -1.86 10.81
C ARG A 270 -37.72 -3.36 10.76
N THR A 271 -37.20 -4.06 9.76
CA THR A 271 -37.40 -5.51 9.59
C THR A 271 -36.73 -6.28 10.73
N ILE A 272 -35.50 -5.91 11.11
CA ILE A 272 -34.78 -6.55 12.22
C ILE A 272 -35.54 -6.39 13.54
N LYS A 273 -36.12 -5.20 13.78
CA LYS A 273 -36.95 -4.94 14.95
C LYS A 273 -38.27 -5.71 14.92
N GLN A 274 -38.90 -5.84 13.76
CA GLN A 274 -40.11 -6.65 13.59
C GLN A 274 -39.83 -8.15 13.82
N SER A 275 -38.68 -8.63 13.35
CA SER A 275 -38.25 -10.02 13.51
C SER A 275 -37.57 -10.31 14.86
N SER A 276 -37.38 -9.31 15.73
CA SER A 276 -36.78 -9.43 17.07
C SER A 276 -35.41 -10.14 17.11
N VAL A 277 -34.59 -10.00 16.06
CA VAL A 277 -33.29 -10.68 15.89
C VAL A 277 -32.07 -9.78 16.16
N GLU A 278 -32.29 -8.63 16.81
CA GLU A 278 -31.25 -7.62 17.10
C GLU A 278 -30.03 -8.23 17.81
N LYS A 279 -30.24 -9.10 18.80
CA LYS A 279 -29.16 -9.75 19.55
C LYS A 279 -28.33 -10.70 18.69
N GLU A 280 -28.96 -11.40 17.76
CA GLU A 280 -28.27 -12.35 16.87
C GLU A 280 -27.40 -11.62 15.86
N VAL A 281 -27.93 -10.56 15.26
CA VAL A 281 -27.19 -9.68 14.36
C VAL A 281 -26.00 -9.03 15.07
N LEU A 282 -26.21 -8.55 16.30
CA LEU A 282 -25.15 -7.93 17.11
C LEU A 282 -24.06 -8.95 17.50
N ARG A 283 -24.44 -10.20 17.74
CA ARG A 283 -23.50 -11.31 17.93
C ARG A 283 -22.68 -11.58 16.66
N GLN A 284 -23.31 -11.67 15.50
CA GLN A 284 -22.60 -11.87 14.22
C GLN A 284 -21.60 -10.74 13.94
N TYR A 285 -21.99 -9.48 14.19
CA TYR A 285 -21.08 -8.35 14.09
C TYR A 285 -19.92 -8.47 15.10
N SER A 286 -20.23 -8.82 16.36
CA SER A 286 -19.22 -9.03 17.40
C SER A 286 -18.23 -10.13 17.04
N ASP A 287 -18.70 -11.24 16.47
CA ASP A 287 -17.87 -12.36 16.03
C ASP A 287 -16.87 -11.93 14.93
N LEU A 288 -17.29 -11.08 13.98
CA LEU A 288 -16.39 -10.49 12.97
C LEU A 288 -15.33 -9.57 13.60
N ILE A 289 -15.71 -8.77 14.61
CA ILE A 289 -14.76 -7.92 15.33
C ILE A 289 -13.78 -8.79 16.14
N TYR A 290 -14.24 -9.86 16.80
CA TYR A 290 -13.37 -10.79 17.51
C TYR A 290 -12.42 -11.54 16.56
N GLU A 291 -12.88 -11.88 15.35
CA GLU A 291 -12.03 -12.44 14.29
C GLU A 291 -10.87 -11.49 13.94
N ALA A 292 -11.18 -10.20 13.73
CA ALA A 292 -10.17 -9.19 13.45
C ALA A 292 -9.21 -8.95 14.64
N VAL A 293 -9.74 -8.91 15.87
CA VAL A 293 -8.91 -8.80 17.09
C VAL A 293 -7.99 -10.01 17.23
N ARG A 294 -8.47 -11.22 16.93
CA ARG A 294 -7.67 -12.45 16.96
C ARG A 294 -6.56 -12.40 15.93
N LEU A 295 -6.87 -11.99 14.69
CA LEU A 295 -5.88 -11.80 13.64
C LEU A 295 -4.80 -10.83 14.10
N CYS A 296 -5.19 -9.64 14.57
CA CYS A 296 -4.28 -8.62 15.07
C CYS A 296 -3.42 -9.14 16.22
N ARG A 297 -3.99 -9.90 17.16
CA ARG A 297 -3.23 -10.49 18.28
C ARG A 297 -2.19 -11.50 17.80
N MET A 298 -2.56 -12.38 16.86
CA MET A 298 -1.67 -13.39 16.30
C MET A 298 -0.53 -12.78 15.47
N THR A 299 -0.77 -11.66 14.79
CA THR A 299 0.28 -10.94 14.03
C THR A 299 1.11 -10.01 14.89
N MET A 300 0.55 -9.44 15.95
CA MET A 300 1.25 -8.47 16.78
C MET A 300 2.41 -9.09 17.56
N VAL A 301 2.30 -10.36 17.98
CA VAL A 301 3.39 -11.08 18.64
C VAL A 301 4.64 -11.17 17.74
N PRO A 302 4.60 -11.77 16.54
CA PRO A 302 5.78 -11.85 15.67
C PRO A 302 6.30 -10.48 15.23
N ILE A 303 5.42 -9.50 14.96
CA ILE A 303 5.83 -8.10 14.70
C ILE A 303 6.62 -7.51 15.87
N SER A 304 6.14 -7.72 17.10
CA SER A 304 6.80 -7.21 18.31
C SER A 304 8.12 -7.91 18.57
N VAL A 305 8.21 -9.23 18.32
CA VAL A 305 9.46 -9.99 18.43
C VAL A 305 10.49 -9.50 17.42
N LEU A 306 10.11 -9.34 16.14
CA LEU A 306 10.99 -8.78 15.10
C LEU A 306 11.49 -7.37 15.47
N SER A 307 10.58 -6.51 15.94
CA SER A 307 10.98 -5.18 16.39
C SER A 307 11.88 -5.23 17.63
N GLY A 308 11.64 -6.15 18.58
CA GLY A 308 12.46 -6.34 19.76
C GLY A 308 13.88 -6.79 19.41
N ILE A 309 14.01 -7.75 18.50
CA ILE A 309 15.31 -8.19 17.95
C ILE A 309 16.03 -7.02 17.27
N TYR A 310 15.32 -6.21 16.49
CA TYR A 310 15.89 -5.01 15.86
C TYR A 310 16.51 -4.06 16.89
N TRP A 311 15.77 -3.68 17.93
CA TRP A 311 16.28 -2.80 19.00
C TRP A 311 17.45 -3.43 19.77
N THR A 312 17.40 -4.76 19.95
CA THR A 312 18.44 -5.50 20.65
C THR A 312 19.74 -5.47 19.85
N ILE A 313 19.69 -5.72 18.53
CA ILE A 313 20.84 -5.64 17.63
C ILE A 313 21.38 -4.21 17.58
N ASP A 314 20.52 -3.19 17.53
CA ASP A 314 20.92 -1.78 17.55
C ASP A 314 21.79 -1.46 18.79
N VAL A 315 21.30 -1.81 19.98
CA VAL A 315 22.02 -1.57 21.25
C VAL A 315 23.31 -2.39 21.34
N TYR A 316 23.29 -3.68 20.98
CA TYR A 316 24.50 -4.52 21.02
C TYR A 316 25.55 -4.09 19.99
N THR A 317 25.12 -3.65 18.81
CA THR A 317 26.03 -3.09 17.81
C THR A 317 26.71 -1.84 18.36
N MET A 318 25.94 -0.93 18.97
CA MET A 318 26.52 0.26 19.61
C MET A 318 27.51 -0.13 20.71
N ALA A 319 27.16 -1.07 21.59
CA ALA A 319 28.05 -1.53 22.65
C ALA A 319 29.36 -2.13 22.09
N PHE A 320 29.29 -2.90 21.01
CA PHE A 320 30.46 -3.49 20.36
C PHE A 320 31.33 -2.43 19.66
N VAL A 321 30.71 -1.44 19.00
CA VAL A 321 31.41 -0.28 18.44
C VAL A 321 32.14 0.49 19.55
N TYR A 322 31.48 0.75 20.69
CA TYR A 322 32.11 1.39 21.84
C TYR A 322 33.31 0.61 22.37
N TRP A 323 33.16 -0.71 22.57
CA TRP A 323 34.23 -1.56 23.06
C TRP A 323 35.43 -1.55 22.12
N ARG A 324 35.22 -1.77 20.81
CA ARG A 324 36.32 -1.77 19.84
C ARG A 324 36.95 -0.38 19.71
N ALA A 325 36.16 0.69 19.76
CA ALA A 325 36.67 2.06 19.75
C ALA A 325 37.58 2.36 20.94
N LEU A 326 37.25 1.86 22.15
CA LEU A 326 38.09 1.99 23.33
C LEU A 326 39.44 1.28 23.15
N VAL A 327 39.44 0.05 22.65
CA VAL A 327 40.68 -0.70 22.38
C VAL A 327 41.58 0.03 21.37
N LEU A 328 41.00 0.61 20.31
CA LEU A 328 41.75 1.41 19.33
C LEU A 328 42.36 2.69 19.91
N VAL A 329 41.76 3.23 20.98
CA VAL A 329 42.30 4.40 21.69
C VAL A 329 43.47 3.99 22.60
N GLU A 330 43.39 2.82 23.24
CA GLU A 330 44.52 2.23 23.97
C GLU A 330 45.71 1.95 23.04
N GLU A 331 45.44 1.47 21.82
CA GLU A 331 46.43 1.27 20.75
C GLU A 331 46.97 2.59 20.15
N LYS A 332 46.53 3.76 20.63
CA LYS A 332 46.87 5.11 20.15
C LYS A 332 46.58 5.37 18.66
N GLN A 333 45.71 4.56 18.05
CA GLN A 333 45.29 4.76 16.66
C GLN A 333 44.16 5.78 16.53
N LEU A 334 43.37 5.97 17.60
CA LEU A 334 42.24 6.90 17.64
C LEU A 334 42.33 7.82 18.85
N THR A 335 41.96 9.08 18.65
CA THR A 335 41.81 10.08 19.74
C THR A 335 40.41 9.98 20.35
N SER A 336 40.25 10.38 21.61
CA SER A 336 38.94 10.40 22.29
C SER A 336 37.86 11.19 21.53
N HIS A 337 38.26 12.21 20.77
CA HIS A 337 37.39 12.98 19.88
C HIS A 337 36.77 12.11 18.76
N HIS A 338 37.57 11.24 18.14
CA HIS A 338 37.13 10.37 17.06
C HIS A 338 36.12 9.32 17.53
N ILE A 339 36.16 8.90 18.80
CA ILE A 339 35.16 7.97 19.37
C ILE A 339 33.76 8.58 19.31
N ILE A 340 33.62 9.84 19.70
CA ILE A 340 32.33 10.54 19.75
C ILE A 340 31.76 10.68 18.34
N MET A 341 32.61 11.03 17.38
CA MET A 341 32.21 11.08 15.97
C MET A 341 31.77 9.70 15.47
N VAL A 342 32.51 8.65 15.85
CA VAL A 342 32.22 7.29 15.38
C VAL A 342 30.87 6.79 15.85
N VAL A 343 30.63 6.91 17.15
CA VAL A 343 29.37 6.51 17.77
C VAL A 343 28.20 7.28 17.17
N ALA A 344 28.37 8.58 16.99
CA ALA A 344 27.26 9.41 16.57
C ALA A 344 26.88 9.15 15.11
N TYR A 345 27.85 8.95 14.19
CA TYR A 345 27.48 8.52 12.82
C TYR A 345 26.87 7.12 12.80
N SER A 346 27.36 6.20 13.65
CA SER A 346 26.84 4.83 13.68
C SER A 346 25.39 4.79 14.16
N MET A 347 25.04 5.56 15.18
CA MET A 347 23.66 5.69 15.65
C MET A 347 22.73 6.23 14.55
N PHE A 348 23.16 7.28 13.86
CA PHE A 348 22.35 7.90 12.83
C PHE A 348 22.18 7.03 11.56
N ALA A 349 23.22 6.28 11.19
CA ALA A 349 23.15 5.35 10.06
C ALA A 349 22.13 4.22 10.34
N LEU A 350 22.11 3.66 11.55
CA LEU A 350 21.14 2.62 11.92
C LEU A 350 19.70 3.16 12.01
N GLN A 351 19.53 4.39 12.52
CA GLN A 351 18.21 5.02 12.64
C GLN A 351 17.54 5.28 11.27
N ALA A 352 18.31 5.60 10.23
CA ALA A 352 17.82 5.87 8.88
C ALA A 352 16.99 4.71 8.31
N ILE A 353 17.43 3.47 8.53
CA ILE A 353 16.78 2.27 8.00
C ILE A 353 15.44 2.00 8.67
N LYS A 354 15.36 2.26 9.98
CA LYS A 354 14.09 2.12 10.71
C LYS A 354 13.02 3.03 10.14
N LEU A 355 13.40 4.29 9.91
CA LEU A 355 12.49 5.31 9.41
C LEU A 355 11.99 4.92 8.01
N MET A 356 12.88 4.42 7.15
CA MET A 356 12.52 3.87 5.85
C MET A 356 11.57 2.66 5.95
N GLY A 357 11.85 1.72 6.86
CA GLY A 357 11.01 0.54 7.07
C GLY A 357 9.57 0.90 7.49
N MET A 358 9.42 1.81 8.45
CA MET A 358 8.10 2.30 8.89
C MET A 358 7.32 2.99 7.77
N LEU A 359 8.01 3.75 6.93
CA LEU A 359 7.40 4.48 5.84
C LEU A 359 6.96 3.56 4.69
N SER A 360 7.69 2.47 4.47
CA SER A 360 7.46 1.51 3.39
C SER A 360 6.09 0.83 3.47
N TYR A 361 5.62 0.49 4.68
CA TYR A 361 4.25 -0.03 4.87
C TYR A 361 3.19 0.94 4.34
N ARG A 362 3.33 2.23 4.66
CA ARG A 362 2.35 3.25 4.26
C ARG A 362 2.40 3.54 2.75
N ILE A 363 3.56 3.38 2.11
CA ILE A 363 3.71 3.50 0.67
C ILE A 363 2.93 2.42 -0.06
N ALA A 364 2.91 1.18 0.45
CA ALA A 364 2.21 0.07 -0.20
C ALA A 364 0.71 0.35 -0.43
N GLY A 365 0.04 1.00 0.55
CA GLY A 365 -1.34 1.44 0.41
C GLY A 365 -1.51 2.52 -0.67
N SER A 366 -0.64 3.54 -0.66
CA SER A 366 -0.67 4.60 -1.66
C SER A 366 -0.38 4.11 -3.09
N VAL A 367 0.42 3.04 -3.27
CA VAL A 367 0.64 2.42 -4.60
C VAL A 367 -0.65 1.77 -5.12
N SER A 368 -1.43 1.13 -4.26
CA SER A 368 -2.72 0.54 -4.64
C SER A 368 -3.73 1.62 -5.05
N ALA A 369 -3.76 2.75 -4.34
CA ALA A 369 -4.54 3.92 -4.70
C ALA A 369 -4.13 4.48 -6.07
N ALA A 370 -2.83 4.67 -6.31
CA ALA A 370 -2.30 5.12 -7.59
C ALA A 370 -2.65 4.17 -8.75
N GLN A 371 -2.60 2.85 -8.54
CA GLN A 371 -3.00 1.86 -9.55
C GLN A 371 -4.45 2.07 -9.99
N SER A 372 -5.36 2.38 -9.06
CA SER A 372 -6.77 2.60 -9.38
C SER A 372 -6.97 3.82 -10.28
N PHE A 373 -6.18 4.89 -10.07
CA PHE A 373 -6.17 6.04 -10.98
C PHE A 373 -5.58 5.70 -12.34
N PHE A 374 -4.49 4.94 -12.40
CA PHE A 374 -3.92 4.53 -13.69
C PHE A 374 -4.85 3.63 -14.49
N ASN A 375 -5.56 2.71 -13.83
CA ASN A 375 -6.58 1.89 -14.47
C ASN A 375 -7.70 2.76 -15.08
N LEU A 376 -8.08 3.86 -14.42
CA LEU A 376 -9.05 4.82 -14.94
C LEU A 376 -8.46 5.65 -16.11
N PHE A 377 -7.20 6.07 -16.03
CA PHE A 377 -6.55 6.86 -17.07
C PHE A 377 -6.29 6.08 -18.36
N ASP A 378 -6.03 4.77 -18.24
CA ASP A 378 -5.74 3.89 -19.38
C ASP A 378 -7.00 3.26 -19.97
N ARG A 379 -8.15 3.42 -19.32
CA ARG A 379 -9.41 2.90 -19.81
C ARG A 379 -9.90 3.76 -20.97
N ILE A 380 -10.04 3.13 -22.13
CA ILE A 380 -10.73 3.69 -23.28
C ILE A 380 -12.21 3.25 -23.19
N PRO A 381 -13.18 4.18 -23.15
CA PRO A 381 -14.59 3.83 -23.10
C PRO A 381 -15.05 3.23 -24.43
N THR A 382 -15.99 2.29 -24.38
CA THR A 382 -16.53 1.65 -25.59
C THR A 382 -17.39 2.62 -26.42
N ILE A 383 -18.09 3.52 -25.72
CA ILE A 383 -18.86 4.61 -26.30
C ILE A 383 -18.21 5.89 -25.79
N ASP A 384 -17.51 6.56 -26.69
CA ASP A 384 -16.70 7.73 -26.33
C ASP A 384 -17.44 9.03 -26.61
N ASN A 385 -17.96 9.64 -25.56
CA ASN A 385 -18.69 10.91 -25.65
C ASN A 385 -17.78 12.11 -26.00
N GLY A 386 -16.46 11.94 -25.93
CA GLY A 386 -15.49 12.99 -26.27
C GLY A 386 -14.83 12.77 -27.63
N SER A 387 -15.31 11.83 -28.43
CA SER A 387 -14.83 11.60 -29.78
C SER A 387 -15.60 12.48 -30.77
N ASP A 388 -14.88 13.16 -31.66
CA ASP A 388 -15.44 13.86 -32.83
C ASP A 388 -15.64 12.89 -34.02
N GLU A 389 -15.38 11.59 -33.80
CA GLU A 389 -15.61 10.56 -34.82
C GLU A 389 -17.10 10.22 -34.88
N GLY A 390 -17.75 10.65 -35.96
CA GLY A 390 -19.16 10.39 -36.20
C GLY A 390 -19.64 11.12 -37.45
N GLN A 391 -20.85 10.80 -37.89
CA GLN A 391 -21.53 11.57 -38.92
C GLN A 391 -22.37 12.65 -38.25
N GLU A 392 -22.03 13.91 -38.48
CA GLU A 392 -22.91 15.03 -38.17
C GLU A 392 -23.92 15.20 -39.31
N LEU A 393 -25.21 15.17 -38.99
CA LEU A 393 -26.28 15.30 -39.97
C LEU A 393 -26.68 16.77 -40.08
N ASP A 394 -26.51 17.38 -41.27
CA ASP A 394 -26.93 18.76 -41.54
C ASP A 394 -28.45 18.93 -41.55
N ASP A 395 -29.18 17.89 -41.97
CA ASP A 395 -30.65 17.88 -42.07
C ASP A 395 -31.22 16.68 -41.30
N PHE A 396 -31.81 16.95 -40.12
CA PHE A 396 -32.42 15.95 -39.27
C PHE A 396 -33.95 16.14 -39.25
N HIS A 397 -34.66 15.29 -39.99
CA HIS A 397 -36.13 15.32 -40.05
C HIS A 397 -36.82 14.60 -38.89
N GLY A 398 -36.09 13.88 -38.02
CA GLY A 398 -36.67 13.21 -36.86
C GLY A 398 -37.40 11.89 -37.15
N ASP A 399 -37.09 11.22 -38.26
CA ASP A 399 -37.55 9.85 -38.55
C ASP A 399 -36.72 8.85 -37.74
N ILE A 400 -37.35 8.15 -36.79
CA ILE A 400 -36.67 7.23 -35.86
C ILE A 400 -37.26 5.83 -36.02
N LYS A 401 -36.39 4.88 -36.42
CA LYS A 401 -36.76 3.48 -36.60
C LYS A 401 -35.90 2.55 -35.73
N PHE A 402 -36.56 1.72 -34.93
CA PHE A 402 -35.96 0.59 -34.23
C PHE A 402 -36.26 -0.68 -35.04
N ASP A 403 -35.22 -1.40 -35.46
CA ASP A 403 -35.35 -2.64 -36.25
C ASP A 403 -34.67 -3.83 -35.54
N ASP A 404 -35.47 -4.83 -35.18
CA ASP A 404 -35.07 -6.06 -34.46
C ASP A 404 -34.10 -5.82 -33.28
N VAL A 405 -34.34 -4.74 -32.51
CA VAL A 405 -33.39 -4.31 -31.48
C VAL A 405 -33.40 -5.28 -30.30
N LYS A 406 -32.20 -5.79 -29.99
CA LYS A 406 -31.95 -6.64 -28.83
C LYS A 406 -31.02 -5.93 -27.86
N PHE A 407 -31.43 -5.82 -26.60
CA PHE A 407 -30.66 -5.10 -25.59
C PHE A 407 -30.60 -5.87 -24.27
N ILE A 408 -29.40 -5.91 -23.70
CA ILE A 408 -29.06 -6.57 -22.44
C ILE A 408 -28.15 -5.61 -21.66
N TYR A 409 -28.49 -5.33 -20.40
CA TYR A 409 -27.59 -4.56 -19.53
C TYR A 409 -26.33 -5.37 -19.23
N PRO A 410 -25.12 -4.82 -19.42
CA PRO A 410 -23.86 -5.55 -19.16
C PRO A 410 -23.73 -6.06 -17.72
N THR A 411 -24.32 -5.35 -16.76
CA THR A 411 -24.33 -5.73 -15.34
C THR A 411 -25.30 -6.86 -15.01
N ARG A 412 -26.25 -7.19 -15.91
CA ARG A 412 -27.25 -8.25 -15.75
C ARG A 412 -27.38 -9.08 -17.03
N PRO A 413 -26.36 -9.86 -17.41
CA PRO A 413 -26.30 -10.54 -18.70
C PRO A 413 -27.40 -11.60 -18.90
N THR A 414 -28.01 -12.07 -17.81
CA THR A 414 -29.08 -13.09 -17.83
C THR A 414 -30.46 -12.52 -18.14
N SER A 415 -30.66 -11.20 -18.06
CA SER A 415 -31.96 -10.56 -18.29
C SER A 415 -31.96 -9.80 -19.61
N VAL A 416 -32.68 -10.34 -20.59
CA VAL A 416 -32.92 -9.66 -21.86
C VAL A 416 -34.03 -8.64 -21.67
N VAL A 417 -33.73 -7.36 -21.84
CA VAL A 417 -34.69 -6.26 -21.62
C VAL A 417 -35.49 -5.97 -22.88
N LEU A 418 -34.80 -5.84 -24.02
CA LEU A 418 -35.43 -5.73 -25.33
C LEU A 418 -35.10 -6.99 -26.13
N ASN A 419 -36.12 -7.63 -26.67
CA ASN A 419 -35.99 -8.79 -27.52
C ASN A 419 -36.81 -8.57 -28.79
N LYS A 420 -36.12 -8.43 -29.93
CA LYS A 420 -36.74 -8.16 -31.23
C LYS A 420 -37.66 -6.94 -31.24
N PHE A 421 -37.24 -5.85 -30.59
CA PHE A 421 -38.05 -4.65 -30.50
C PHE A 421 -38.09 -3.92 -31.84
N GLN A 422 -39.31 -3.63 -32.32
CA GLN A 422 -39.58 -2.92 -33.56
C GLN A 422 -40.51 -1.74 -33.28
N LEU A 423 -40.11 -0.55 -33.72
CA LEU A 423 -40.90 0.67 -33.58
C LEU A 423 -40.53 1.65 -34.69
N ASN A 424 -41.52 2.32 -35.26
CA ASN A 424 -41.30 3.37 -36.25
C ASN A 424 -41.99 4.66 -35.80
N ILE A 425 -41.25 5.77 -35.76
CA ILE A 425 -41.73 7.08 -35.32
C ILE A 425 -41.51 8.07 -36.46
N MET A 426 -42.62 8.55 -37.04
CA MET A 426 -42.57 9.51 -38.13
C MET A 426 -42.25 10.93 -37.62
N PRO A 427 -41.70 11.82 -38.46
CA PRO A 427 -41.49 13.22 -38.11
C PRO A 427 -42.74 13.88 -37.51
N SER A 428 -42.56 14.61 -36.40
CA SER A 428 -43.64 15.29 -35.66
C SER A 428 -44.69 14.40 -34.98
N GLN A 429 -44.55 13.08 -35.03
CA GLN A 429 -45.47 12.15 -34.38
C GLN A 429 -45.20 12.05 -32.87
N ARG A 430 -46.27 11.90 -32.06
CA ARG A 430 -46.15 11.62 -30.63
C ARG A 430 -46.46 10.15 -30.37
N VAL A 431 -45.56 9.48 -29.66
CA VAL A 431 -45.70 8.05 -29.31
C VAL A 431 -45.65 7.91 -27.80
N ALA A 432 -46.63 7.20 -27.24
CA ALA A 432 -46.65 6.82 -25.83
C ALA A 432 -46.23 5.35 -25.70
N LEU A 433 -45.20 5.11 -24.88
CA LEU A 433 -44.80 3.77 -24.45
C LEU A 433 -45.48 3.49 -23.11
N ALA A 434 -46.61 2.81 -23.14
CA ALA A 434 -47.31 2.33 -21.95
C ALA A 434 -46.91 0.88 -21.68
N GLY A 435 -46.98 0.40 -20.44
CA GLY A 435 -46.70 -1.01 -20.21
C GLY A 435 -46.80 -1.46 -18.77
N MET A 436 -46.88 -2.78 -18.58
CA MET A 436 -46.77 -3.36 -17.24
C MET A 436 -45.33 -3.24 -16.74
N LEU A 437 -45.18 -3.04 -15.42
CA LEU A 437 -43.88 -3.16 -14.76
C LEU A 437 -43.32 -4.56 -15.07
N ASN A 438 -42.25 -4.60 -15.87
CA ASN A 438 -41.58 -5.78 -16.43
C ASN A 438 -42.28 -6.44 -17.64
N PHE A 439 -42.07 -5.91 -18.86
CA PHE A 439 -42.02 -6.68 -20.14
C PHE A 439 -43.17 -6.58 -21.16
N HIS A 440 -44.23 -5.78 -20.95
CA HIS A 440 -45.20 -5.54 -22.04
C HIS A 440 -45.39 -4.06 -22.30
N VAL A 441 -44.71 -3.56 -23.34
CA VAL A 441 -44.90 -2.19 -23.83
C VAL A 441 -46.04 -2.19 -24.85
N VAL A 442 -47.16 -1.56 -24.50
CA VAL A 442 -48.24 -1.15 -25.41
C VAL A 442 -47.85 0.19 -26.02
N ILE A 443 -47.88 0.27 -27.35
CA ILE A 443 -47.50 1.47 -28.10
C ILE A 443 -48.78 2.16 -28.55
N GLU A 444 -49.04 3.35 -28.04
CA GLU A 444 -50.13 4.20 -28.51
C GLU A 444 -49.60 5.37 -29.32
N TYR A 445 -50.16 5.56 -30.52
CA TYR A 445 -49.81 6.65 -31.42
C TYR A 445 -50.83 7.77 -31.27
N TYR A 446 -50.33 8.99 -31.08
CA TYR A 446 -51.15 10.20 -31.03
C TYR A 446 -50.77 11.08 -32.23
N SER A 447 -51.78 11.59 -32.92
CA SER A 447 -51.63 12.53 -34.04
C SER A 447 -51.42 13.96 -33.58
#